data_AF-A0A846DQZ8-F1
#
_entry.id   AF-A0A846DQZ8-F1
#
_cell.length_a   1.000
_cell.length_b   1.000
_cell.length_c   1.000
_cell.angle_alpha   90.00
_cell.angle_beta   90.00
_cell.angle_gamma   90.00
#
_symmetry.space_group_name_H-M   'P 1'
#
loop_
_entity.id
_entity.type
_entity.pdbx_description
1 polymer ?
#
loop_
_entity_poly.entity_id
_entity_poly.type
_entity_poly.pdbx_seq_one_letter_code
_entity_poly.pdbx_strand_id
1 'polypeptide(L)'
;MFTEAIKGFLCLCLVFVPLERVFYLHKQKILRSGWTTDAIYYFTGNLIGKLGLAICLTIAVDYLGNFINPNLQKLVANQPIITQFIAAIFIAELCYYTAHRLLHTVPVLWQFHAVHHSVKQLDWLAAVRVHPCDQIFTKICQIVPLYCLGFSEKTFVIYFLFSAAIAFFIHSNIRLRFPLLRWLIVTPEFHHWHHSTNPQAYHTNYTAQLPLVDFIFGTFYLPLGKFPQSYGITAPVPRNYWEQILYPFPRVIKMIKQKLPNKYQKISLLRPIPIALLTAILTAIAFLLPPILTQMSLKTWIMSLSTQTVTVNQLKQQKLERIIFIDVRTPEEYAEDHIDDSILIPLIDIEAGFGINKIKNIANHIQQSEQNYPTIVLYCTSGYRSLKAYKALEASGLNSVVLAGGIKAWRKMIPTTHN
;
A
#
# COMPACT_ATOMS: atom_id res chain seq x y z
N MET A 1 -8.37 -14.30 4.48
CA MET A 1 -7.77 -13.24 5.34
C MET A 1 -8.16 -13.39 6.81
N PHE A 2 -9.44 -13.49 7.14
CA PHE A 2 -9.90 -13.56 8.54
C PHE A 2 -9.38 -14.80 9.30
N THR A 3 -9.39 -15.97 8.66
CA THR A 3 -8.85 -17.22 9.24
C THR A 3 -7.38 -17.10 9.64
N GLU A 4 -6.55 -16.45 8.83
CA GLU A 4 -5.13 -16.23 9.12
C GLU A 4 -4.92 -15.26 10.30
N ALA A 5 -5.78 -14.25 10.43
CA ALA A 5 -5.75 -13.36 11.59
C ALA A 5 -6.06 -14.14 12.89
N ILE A 6 -7.06 -15.02 12.86
CA ILE A 6 -7.39 -15.90 14.01
C ILE A 6 -6.22 -16.81 14.36
N LYS A 7 -5.64 -17.52 13.37
CA LYS A 7 -4.47 -18.39 13.59
C LYS A 7 -3.31 -17.62 14.22
N GLY A 8 -2.99 -16.44 13.69
CA GLY A 8 -1.96 -15.57 14.25
C GLY A 8 -2.26 -15.15 15.69
N PHE A 9 -3.52 -14.81 15.98
CA PHE A 9 -3.94 -14.40 17.33
C PHE A 9 -3.78 -15.56 18.33
N LEU A 10 -4.23 -16.75 17.94
CA LEU A 10 -4.08 -17.96 18.77
C LEU A 10 -2.60 -18.30 19.00
N CYS A 11 -1.77 -18.20 17.96
CA CYS A 11 -0.32 -18.42 18.08
C CYS A 11 0.31 -17.44 19.06
N LEU A 12 -0.01 -16.14 18.97
CA LEU A 12 0.48 -15.12 19.89
C LEU A 12 -0.01 -15.37 21.33
N CYS A 13 -1.27 -15.75 21.51
CA CYS A 13 -1.80 -16.16 22.81
C CYS A 13 -1.02 -17.34 23.40
N LEU A 14 -0.76 -18.38 22.60
CA LEU A 14 -0.02 -19.57 23.03
C LEU A 14 1.43 -19.26 23.43
N VAL A 15 2.04 -18.22 22.84
CA VAL A 15 3.40 -17.80 23.17
C VAL A 15 3.41 -16.83 24.35
N PHE A 16 2.73 -15.70 24.24
CA PHE A 16 2.89 -14.59 25.17
C PHE A 16 2.09 -14.73 26.45
N VAL A 17 0.92 -15.39 26.44
CA VAL A 17 0.16 -15.58 27.68
C VAL A 17 0.97 -16.42 28.68
N PRO A 18 1.52 -17.60 28.34
CA PRO A 18 2.37 -18.34 29.27
C PRO A 18 3.60 -17.56 29.72
N LEU A 19 4.29 -16.88 28.80
CA LEU A 19 5.49 -16.09 29.13
C LEU A 19 5.18 -14.98 30.13
N GLU A 20 4.09 -14.24 29.94
CA GLU A 20 3.64 -13.19 30.86
C GLU A 20 3.04 -13.74 32.15
N ARG A 21 2.70 -15.04 32.25
CA ARG A 21 2.29 -15.66 33.52
C ARG A 21 3.48 -16.11 34.35
N VAL A 22 4.53 -16.62 33.71
CA VAL A 22 5.73 -17.13 34.38
C VAL A 22 6.70 -16.01 34.72
N PHE A 23 6.88 -15.05 33.81
CA PHE A 23 7.90 -13.99 33.92
C PHE A 23 7.29 -12.59 34.03
N TYR A 24 6.12 -12.44 34.65
CA TYR A 24 5.44 -11.14 34.74
C TYR A 24 6.34 -10.05 35.35
N LEU A 25 6.33 -8.86 34.75
CA LEU A 25 6.87 -7.65 35.38
C LEU A 25 5.87 -7.07 36.38
N HIS A 26 4.65 -6.82 35.93
CA HIS A 26 3.56 -6.33 36.77
C HIS A 26 2.50 -7.41 36.97
N LYS A 27 2.04 -7.61 38.21
CA LYS A 27 0.98 -8.60 38.49
C LYS A 27 -0.35 -8.09 37.95
N GLN A 28 -0.83 -8.68 36.85
CA GLN A 28 -2.09 -8.32 36.21
C GLN A 28 -2.92 -9.53 35.76
N LYS A 29 -4.22 -9.31 35.49
CA LYS A 29 -5.11 -10.32 34.89
C LYS A 29 -4.77 -10.48 33.40
N ILE A 30 -5.00 -11.66 32.84
CA ILE A 30 -4.84 -11.91 31.39
C ILE A 30 -5.75 -10.95 30.60
N LEU A 31 -7.03 -10.93 30.94
CA LEU A 31 -7.99 -9.96 30.41
C LEU A 31 -7.94 -8.68 31.23
N ARG A 32 -6.83 -7.94 31.10
CA ARG A 32 -6.62 -6.65 31.77
C ARG A 32 -7.57 -5.56 31.24
N SER A 33 -7.55 -4.39 31.89
CA SER A 33 -8.35 -3.26 31.42
C SER A 33 -7.94 -2.86 30.00
N GLY A 34 -8.92 -2.73 29.11
CA GLY A 34 -8.71 -2.43 27.68
C GLY A 34 -8.33 -3.62 26.81
N TRP A 35 -8.24 -4.85 27.35
CA TRP A 35 -7.87 -6.03 26.55
C TRP A 35 -8.81 -6.26 25.37
N THR A 36 -10.13 -6.15 25.57
CA THR A 36 -11.12 -6.28 24.49
C THR A 36 -10.94 -5.22 23.41
N THR A 37 -10.62 -3.98 23.79
CA THR A 37 -10.31 -2.90 22.85
C THR A 37 -9.09 -3.28 22.00
N ASP A 38 -8.04 -3.82 22.63
CA ASP A 38 -6.81 -4.20 21.94
C ASP A 38 -7.02 -5.41 21.02
N ALA A 39 -7.87 -6.36 21.41
CA ALA A 39 -8.29 -7.47 20.55
C ALA A 39 -9.08 -6.97 19.33
N ILE A 40 -9.97 -5.98 19.49
CA ILE A 40 -10.65 -5.35 18.35
C ILE A 40 -9.61 -4.71 17.42
N TYR A 41 -8.66 -3.94 17.97
CA TYR A 41 -7.55 -3.37 17.19
C TYR A 41 -6.72 -4.42 16.44
N TYR A 42 -6.47 -5.58 17.04
CA TYR A 42 -5.77 -6.68 16.37
C TYR A 42 -6.47 -7.06 15.06
N PHE A 43 -7.78 -7.32 15.12
CA PHE A 43 -8.54 -7.77 13.96
C PHE A 43 -8.79 -6.65 12.95
N THR A 44 -9.21 -5.47 13.41
CA THR A 44 -9.48 -4.34 12.51
C THR A 44 -8.20 -3.79 11.91
N GLY A 45 -7.12 -3.68 12.69
CA GLY A 45 -5.80 -3.26 12.22
C GLY A 45 -5.16 -4.25 11.24
N ASN A 46 -5.44 -5.55 11.36
CA ASN A 46 -5.01 -6.52 10.35
C ASN A 46 -5.66 -6.25 8.99
N LEU A 47 -6.97 -5.97 8.97
CA LEU A 47 -7.72 -5.70 7.76
C LEU A 47 -7.39 -4.31 7.18
N ILE A 48 -7.57 -3.26 7.98
CA ILE A 48 -7.39 -1.86 7.56
C ILE A 48 -5.93 -1.60 7.23
N GLY A 49 -4.98 -2.11 8.03
CA GLY A 49 -3.57 -1.95 7.77
C GLY A 49 -3.12 -2.59 6.46
N LYS A 50 -3.64 -3.78 6.11
CA LYS A 50 -3.33 -4.45 4.83
C LYS A 50 -3.92 -3.70 3.64
N LEU A 51 -5.21 -3.34 3.71
CA LEU A 51 -5.88 -2.62 2.62
C LEU A 51 -5.28 -1.22 2.43
N GLY A 52 -5.08 -0.49 3.52
CA GLY A 52 -4.47 0.84 3.50
C GLY A 52 -3.06 0.81 2.95
N LEU A 53 -2.22 -0.14 3.39
CA LEU A 53 -0.88 -0.32 2.83
C LEU A 53 -0.93 -0.68 1.35
N ALA A 54 -1.80 -1.60 0.92
CA ALA A 54 -1.91 -1.99 -0.48
C ALA A 54 -2.30 -0.82 -1.39
N ILE A 55 -3.29 -0.02 -0.97
CA ILE A 55 -3.73 1.18 -1.71
C ILE A 55 -2.59 2.20 -1.79
N CYS A 56 -2.01 2.56 -0.65
CA CYS A 56 -0.95 3.57 -0.62
C CYS A 56 0.32 3.12 -1.33
N LEU A 57 0.68 1.85 -1.23
CA LEU A 57 1.82 1.29 -1.96
C LEU A 57 1.54 1.32 -3.46
N THR A 58 0.35 0.93 -3.92
CA THR A 58 -0.02 1.01 -5.35
C THR A 58 0.12 2.44 -5.87
N ILE A 59 -0.39 3.43 -5.13
CA ILE A 59 -0.26 4.85 -5.48
C ILE A 59 1.21 5.28 -5.50
N ALA A 60 1.99 4.89 -4.49
CA ALA A 60 3.40 5.22 -4.40
C ALA A 60 4.20 4.62 -5.56
N VAL A 61 3.92 3.37 -5.94
CA VAL A 61 4.58 2.70 -7.08
C VAL A 61 4.21 3.35 -8.41
N ASP A 62 2.95 3.73 -8.61
CA ASP A 62 2.53 4.42 -9.83
C ASP A 62 3.21 5.80 -9.97
N TYR A 63 3.28 6.56 -8.86
CA TYR A 63 3.91 7.88 -8.85
C TYR A 63 5.44 7.81 -8.95
N LEU A 64 6.07 6.87 -8.23
CA LEU A 64 7.52 6.73 -8.17
C LEU A 64 8.10 5.87 -9.29
N GLY A 65 7.26 5.14 -10.04
CA GLY A 65 7.70 4.13 -11.02
C GLY A 65 8.70 4.65 -12.05
N ASN A 66 8.53 5.91 -12.49
CA ASN A 66 9.45 6.53 -13.45
C ASN A 66 10.82 6.90 -12.83
N PHE A 67 10.92 6.99 -11.51
CA PHE A 67 12.15 7.30 -10.78
C PHE A 67 12.86 6.05 -10.24
N ILE A 68 12.22 4.88 -10.31
CA ILE A 68 12.80 3.62 -9.88
C ILE A 68 13.85 3.20 -10.90
N ASN A 69 15.07 2.91 -10.43
CA ASN A 69 16.15 2.39 -11.25
C ASN A 69 16.07 0.86 -11.33
N PRO A 70 15.73 0.27 -12.50
CA PRO A 70 15.58 -1.19 -12.62
C PRO A 70 16.90 -1.96 -12.41
N ASN A 71 18.04 -1.34 -12.73
CA ASN A 71 19.35 -1.97 -12.53
C ASN A 71 19.69 -2.04 -11.04
N LEU A 72 19.37 -0.99 -10.27
CA LEU A 72 19.51 -1.01 -8.82
C LEU A 72 18.61 -2.08 -8.20
N GLN A 73 17.34 -2.15 -8.62
CA GLN A 73 16.41 -3.15 -8.09
C GLN A 73 16.90 -4.57 -8.36
N LYS A 74 17.37 -4.86 -9.58
CA LYS A 74 17.96 -6.16 -9.90
C LYS A 74 19.20 -6.45 -9.05
N LEU A 75 20.08 -5.46 -8.85
CA LEU A 75 21.28 -5.63 -8.05
C LEU A 75 20.97 -5.98 -6.59
N VAL A 76 20.00 -5.31 -5.98
CA VAL A 76 19.54 -5.58 -4.61
C VAL A 76 18.83 -6.92 -4.51
N ALA A 77 17.91 -7.21 -5.43
CA ALA A 77 17.16 -8.46 -5.46
C ALA A 77 18.06 -9.71 -5.63
N ASN A 78 19.20 -9.55 -6.32
CA ASN A 78 20.18 -10.62 -6.55
C ASN A 78 21.14 -10.83 -5.37
N GLN A 79 21.13 -9.98 -4.34
CA GLN A 79 21.97 -10.22 -3.15
C GLN A 79 21.49 -11.45 -2.37
N PRO A 80 22.37 -12.11 -1.61
CA PRO A 80 21.97 -13.19 -0.70
C PRO A 80 20.86 -12.74 0.25
N ILE A 81 19.92 -13.64 0.56
CA ILE A 81 18.73 -13.30 1.35
C ILE A 81 19.06 -12.74 2.74
N ILE A 82 20.15 -13.22 3.36
CA ILE A 82 20.62 -12.73 4.67
C ILE A 82 21.08 -11.27 4.56
N THR A 83 21.86 -10.95 3.52
CA THR A 83 22.30 -9.57 3.25
C THR A 83 21.11 -8.66 3.01
N GLN A 84 20.14 -9.12 2.21
CA GLN A 84 18.89 -8.38 1.99
C GLN A 84 18.13 -8.15 3.30
N PHE A 85 17.98 -9.18 4.14
CA PHE A 85 17.26 -9.07 5.40
C PHE A 85 17.91 -8.10 6.38
N ILE A 86 19.23 -8.17 6.57
CA ILE A 86 19.97 -7.26 7.46
C ILE A 86 19.84 -5.81 6.96
N ALA A 87 20.03 -5.59 5.66
CA ALA A 87 19.90 -4.25 5.07
C ALA A 87 18.45 -3.74 5.17
N ALA A 88 17.46 -4.59 4.94
CA ALA A 88 16.05 -4.23 5.04
C ALA A 88 15.65 -3.82 6.47
N ILE A 89 16.10 -4.56 7.49
CA ILE A 89 15.88 -4.19 8.90
C ILE A 89 16.48 -2.82 9.18
N PHE A 90 17.75 -2.59 8.82
CA PHE A 90 18.41 -1.33 9.11
C PHE A 90 17.76 -0.12 8.42
N ILE A 91 17.45 -0.25 7.12
CA ILE A 91 16.80 0.83 6.35
C ILE A 91 15.39 1.10 6.88
N ALA A 92 14.60 0.05 7.10
CA ALA A 92 13.26 0.20 7.63
C ALA A 92 13.26 0.80 9.05
N GLU A 93 14.26 0.47 9.87
CA GLU A 93 14.40 1.03 11.20
C GLU A 93 14.72 2.53 11.17
N LEU A 94 15.61 2.99 10.28
CA LEU A 94 15.87 4.43 10.10
C LEU A 94 14.60 5.19 9.68
N CYS A 95 13.83 4.62 8.76
CA CYS A 95 12.57 5.19 8.32
C CYS A 95 11.51 5.19 9.44
N TYR A 96 11.41 4.09 10.20
CA TYR A 96 10.51 3.98 11.34
C TYR A 96 10.89 4.96 12.44
N TYR A 97 12.16 5.01 12.84
CA TYR A 97 12.70 5.97 13.81
C TYR A 97 12.29 7.40 13.47
N THR A 98 12.47 7.79 12.21
CA THR A 98 12.11 9.13 11.73
C THR A 98 10.61 9.37 11.81
N ALA A 99 9.80 8.43 11.30
CA ALA A 99 8.35 8.52 11.35
C ALA A 99 7.83 8.58 12.79
N HIS A 100 8.37 7.75 13.67
CA HIS A 100 7.98 7.64 15.07
C HIS A 100 8.38 8.90 15.85
N ARG A 101 9.58 9.43 15.62
CA ARG A 101 9.97 10.72 16.18
C ARG A 101 9.02 11.84 15.74
N LEU A 102 8.62 11.88 14.46
CA LEU A 102 7.61 12.83 13.97
C LEU A 102 6.25 12.65 14.65
N LEU A 103 5.82 11.41 14.91
CA LEU A 103 4.59 11.13 15.68
C LEU A 103 4.66 11.71 17.10
N HIS A 104 5.85 11.80 17.70
CA HIS A 104 6.07 12.39 19.01
C HIS A 104 6.30 13.90 19.01
N THR A 105 6.85 14.48 17.94
CA THR A 105 7.22 15.90 17.91
C THR A 105 6.24 16.77 17.12
N VAL A 106 5.48 16.22 16.18
CA VAL A 106 4.48 16.97 15.39
C VAL A 106 3.13 16.88 16.09
N PRO A 107 2.56 18.01 16.61
CA PRO A 107 1.36 17.97 17.45
C PRO A 107 0.13 17.32 16.81
N VAL A 108 -0.01 17.41 15.48
CA VAL A 108 -1.11 16.79 14.72
C VAL A 108 -0.95 15.27 14.67
N LEU A 109 0.26 14.79 14.37
CA LEU A 109 0.57 13.35 14.31
C LEU A 109 0.45 12.71 15.70
N TRP A 110 0.87 13.43 16.74
CA TRP A 110 0.70 13.01 18.13
C TRP A 110 -0.75 12.70 18.49
N GLN A 111 -1.74 13.38 17.92
CA GLN A 111 -3.15 13.09 18.25
C GLN A 111 -3.54 11.66 17.88
N PHE A 112 -2.96 11.10 16.81
CA PHE A 112 -3.16 9.73 16.39
C PHE A 112 -2.33 8.77 17.24
N HIS A 113 -1.06 9.11 17.47
CA HIS A 113 -0.13 8.27 18.21
C HIS A 113 -0.42 8.20 19.73
N ALA A 114 -1.08 9.22 20.28
CA ALA A 114 -1.56 9.25 21.66
C ALA A 114 -2.52 8.08 21.98
N VAL A 115 -3.19 7.52 20.98
CA VAL A 115 -3.99 6.29 21.14
C VAL A 115 -3.10 5.12 21.54
N HIS A 116 -1.93 4.99 20.93
CA HIS A 116 -0.94 3.96 21.28
C HIS A 116 -0.38 4.17 22.68
N HIS A 117 0.05 5.40 23.00
CA HIS A 117 0.53 5.74 24.33
C HIS A 117 -0.57 5.85 25.40
N SER A 118 -1.84 5.57 25.09
CA SER A 118 -2.91 5.57 26.09
C SER A 118 -2.88 4.34 27.01
N VAL A 119 -2.06 3.33 26.69
CA VAL A 119 -1.97 2.08 27.42
C VAL A 119 -1.36 2.29 28.81
N LYS A 120 -2.13 1.98 29.85
CA LYS A 120 -1.68 2.09 31.26
C LYS A 120 -1.14 0.78 31.84
N GLN A 121 -1.42 -0.33 31.16
CA GLN A 121 -1.01 -1.68 31.54
C GLN A 121 -0.47 -2.33 30.27
N LEU A 122 0.85 -2.43 30.14
CA LEU A 122 1.46 -3.06 28.98
C LEU A 122 1.33 -4.58 29.07
N ASP A 123 1.10 -5.18 27.92
CA ASP A 123 1.25 -6.61 27.61
C ASP A 123 1.52 -6.74 26.11
N TRP A 124 1.73 -7.96 25.63
CA TRP A 124 1.97 -8.23 24.21
C TRP A 124 0.88 -7.62 23.31
N LEU A 125 -0.38 -7.66 23.74
CA LEU A 125 -1.51 -7.19 22.94
C LEU A 125 -1.57 -5.65 22.86
N ALA A 126 -0.91 -4.93 23.76
CA ALA A 126 -0.73 -3.48 23.65
C ALA A 126 -0.04 -3.06 22.34
N ALA A 127 0.78 -3.94 21.74
CA ALA A 127 1.50 -3.70 20.49
C ALA A 127 0.58 -3.31 19.32
N VAL A 128 -0.70 -3.72 19.36
CA VAL A 128 -1.64 -3.47 18.26
C VAL A 128 -2.63 -2.35 18.53
N ARG A 129 -2.66 -1.75 19.75
CA ARG A 129 -3.43 -0.53 19.99
C ARG A 129 -2.75 0.63 19.25
N VAL A 130 -3.01 0.74 17.96
CA VAL A 130 -2.42 1.73 17.07
C VAL A 130 -3.53 2.27 16.18
N HIS A 131 -3.65 3.59 16.08
CA HIS A 131 -4.65 4.19 15.21
C HIS A 131 -4.37 3.82 13.74
N PRO A 132 -5.37 3.49 12.90
CA PRO A 132 -5.12 3.08 11.51
C PRO A 132 -4.27 4.05 10.69
N CYS A 133 -4.48 5.37 10.83
CA CYS A 133 -3.64 6.38 10.17
C CYS A 133 -2.16 6.32 10.59
N ASP A 134 -1.89 6.07 11.87
CA ASP A 134 -0.52 5.89 12.40
C ASP A 134 0.09 4.60 11.82
N GLN A 135 -0.65 3.49 11.89
CA GLN A 135 -0.21 2.19 11.35
C GLN A 135 0.10 2.26 9.85
N ILE A 136 -0.73 2.93 9.06
CA ILE A 136 -0.52 3.11 7.62
C ILE A 136 0.68 4.01 7.36
N PHE A 137 0.78 5.14 8.06
CA PHE A 137 1.90 6.08 7.92
C PHE A 137 3.25 5.40 8.20
N THR A 138 3.39 4.76 9.36
CA THR A 138 4.63 4.07 9.75
C THR A 138 5.00 2.94 8.79
N LYS A 139 4.03 2.12 8.37
CA LYS A 139 4.25 1.05 7.38
C LYS A 139 4.69 1.58 6.02
N ILE A 140 4.07 2.64 5.51
CA ILE A 140 4.47 3.24 4.21
C ILE A 140 5.90 3.75 4.29
N CYS A 141 6.24 4.47 5.36
CA CYS A 141 7.60 4.98 5.57
C CYS A 141 8.65 3.85 5.54
N GLN A 142 8.33 2.68 6.09
CA GLN A 142 9.22 1.51 6.06
C GLN A 142 9.26 0.82 4.69
N ILE A 143 8.10 0.59 4.07
CA ILE A 143 7.98 -0.33 2.93
C ILE A 143 8.28 0.33 1.59
N VAL A 144 7.92 1.59 1.39
CA VAL A 144 8.16 2.28 0.10
C VAL A 144 9.66 2.36 -0.23
N PRO A 145 10.56 2.75 0.69
CA PRO A 145 11.99 2.75 0.40
C PRO A 145 12.54 1.36 0.04
N LEU A 146 12.13 0.31 0.77
CA LEU A 146 12.54 -1.06 0.45
C LEU A 146 12.04 -1.50 -0.93
N TYR A 147 10.82 -1.13 -1.30
CA TYR A 147 10.28 -1.45 -2.62
C TYR A 147 11.07 -0.71 -3.71
N CYS A 148 11.31 0.59 -3.55
CA CYS A 148 12.07 1.38 -4.51
C CYS A 148 13.51 0.86 -4.71
N LEU A 149 14.13 0.34 -3.65
CA LEU A 149 15.46 -0.27 -3.71
C LEU A 149 15.45 -1.67 -4.34
N GLY A 150 14.31 -2.34 -4.42
CA GLY A 150 14.15 -3.65 -5.07
C GLY A 150 14.48 -4.84 -4.18
N PHE A 151 14.18 -4.75 -2.88
CA PHE A 151 14.23 -5.93 -2.01
C PHE A 151 13.24 -7.00 -2.48
N SER A 152 13.66 -8.27 -2.43
CA SER A 152 12.83 -9.38 -2.91
C SER A 152 11.56 -9.60 -2.06
N GLU A 153 10.54 -10.22 -2.65
CA GLU A 153 9.32 -10.61 -1.94
C GLU A 153 9.62 -11.47 -0.70
N LYS A 154 10.56 -12.41 -0.82
CA LYS A 154 11.02 -13.25 0.31
C LYS A 154 11.56 -12.40 1.45
N THR A 155 12.32 -11.34 1.15
CA THR A 155 12.83 -10.41 2.17
C THR A 155 11.68 -9.71 2.89
N PHE A 156 10.65 -9.25 2.17
CA PHE A 156 9.47 -8.64 2.78
C PHE A 156 8.76 -9.59 3.74
N VAL A 157 8.55 -10.85 3.35
CA VAL A 157 7.89 -11.85 4.19
C VAL A 157 8.68 -12.06 5.49
N ILE A 158 9.99 -12.28 5.40
CA ILE A 158 10.86 -12.50 6.57
C ILE A 158 10.87 -11.24 7.45
N TYR A 159 11.00 -10.05 6.84
CA TYR A 159 10.97 -8.78 7.55
C TYR A 159 9.65 -8.54 8.28
N PHE A 160 8.50 -8.79 7.66
CA PHE A 160 7.21 -8.61 8.31
C PHE A 160 7.00 -9.57 9.49
N LEU A 161 7.45 -10.83 9.35
CA LEU A 161 7.40 -11.80 10.45
C LEU A 161 8.30 -11.36 11.61
N PHE A 162 9.53 -10.97 11.32
CA PHE A 162 10.47 -10.44 12.31
C PHE A 162 9.91 -9.19 13.01
N SER A 163 9.48 -8.20 12.24
CA SER A 163 8.92 -6.96 12.77
C SER A 163 7.70 -7.20 13.64
N ALA A 164 6.82 -8.12 13.26
CA ALA A 164 5.65 -8.48 14.06
C ALA A 164 6.09 -9.16 15.37
N ALA A 165 6.97 -10.15 15.31
CA ALA A 165 7.48 -10.85 16.49
C ALA A 165 8.12 -9.88 17.50
N ILE A 166 8.98 -8.98 17.01
CA ILE A 166 9.59 -7.94 17.84
C ILE A 166 8.53 -6.99 18.42
N ALA A 167 7.57 -6.51 17.62
CA ALA A 167 6.54 -5.60 18.11
C ALA A 167 5.74 -6.20 19.29
N PHE A 168 5.33 -7.48 19.21
CA PHE A 168 4.65 -8.14 20.33
C PHE A 168 5.60 -8.39 21.51
N PHE A 169 6.85 -8.76 21.24
CA PHE A 169 7.85 -9.00 22.27
C PHE A 169 8.16 -7.75 23.10
N ILE A 170 8.41 -6.61 22.47
CA ILE A 170 8.86 -5.39 23.18
C ILE A 170 7.77 -4.75 24.05
N HIS A 171 6.50 -5.04 23.80
CA HIS A 171 5.39 -4.59 24.64
C HIS A 171 5.01 -5.59 25.74
N SER A 172 5.54 -6.81 25.67
CA SER A 172 5.15 -7.88 26.59
C SER A 172 5.47 -7.54 28.05
N ASN A 173 4.59 -7.96 28.96
CA ASN A 173 4.73 -7.75 30.40
C ASN A 173 5.78 -8.71 31.01
N ILE A 174 6.98 -8.77 30.44
CA ILE A 174 8.03 -9.72 30.81
C ILE A 174 9.16 -8.98 31.55
N ARG A 175 9.52 -9.47 32.75
CA ARG A 175 10.59 -8.90 33.60
C ARG A 175 12.01 -9.29 33.21
N LEU A 176 12.14 -10.25 32.28
CA LEU A 176 13.45 -10.77 31.87
C LEU A 176 14.29 -9.64 31.26
N ARG A 177 15.57 -9.63 31.64
CA ARG A 177 16.57 -8.70 31.11
C ARG A 177 17.47 -9.44 30.13
N PHE A 178 17.90 -8.74 29.10
CA PHE A 178 18.73 -9.33 28.05
C PHE A 178 20.02 -8.53 27.88
N PRO A 179 21.04 -8.78 28.72
CA PRO A 179 22.20 -7.89 28.83
C PRO A 179 23.01 -7.73 27.56
N LEU A 180 23.05 -8.77 26.72
CA LEU A 180 23.71 -8.77 25.41
C LEU A 180 22.74 -8.32 24.31
N LEU A 181 21.53 -8.89 24.26
CA LEU A 181 20.56 -8.59 23.21
C LEU A 181 20.07 -7.14 23.23
N ARG A 182 20.10 -6.45 24.38
CA ARG A 182 19.67 -5.03 24.49
C ARG A 182 20.40 -4.07 23.55
N TRP A 183 21.55 -4.47 23.00
CA TRP A 183 22.33 -3.70 22.05
C TRP A 183 22.05 -4.08 20.59
N LEU A 184 21.49 -5.27 20.36
CA LEU A 184 21.23 -5.81 19.03
C LEU A 184 19.77 -5.65 18.61
N ILE A 185 18.85 -5.90 19.54
CA ILE A 185 17.41 -5.79 19.34
C ILE A 185 16.74 -5.04 20.49
N VAL A 186 15.62 -4.38 20.21
CA VAL A 186 14.80 -3.75 21.24
C VAL A 186 14.25 -4.83 22.17
N THR A 187 14.21 -4.52 23.47
CA THR A 187 13.75 -5.42 24.53
C THR A 187 12.57 -4.79 25.29
N PRO A 188 11.80 -5.57 26.06
CA PRO A 188 10.78 -5.01 26.96
C PRO A 188 11.34 -3.93 27.89
N GLU A 189 12.54 -4.13 28.46
CA GLU A 189 13.19 -3.14 29.33
C GLU A 189 13.37 -1.79 28.63
N PHE A 190 13.76 -1.79 27.36
CA PHE A 190 13.96 -0.58 26.55
C PHE A 190 12.65 0.10 26.16
N HIS A 191 11.73 -0.66 25.56
CA HIS A 191 10.50 -0.09 25.01
C HIS A 191 9.50 0.33 26.09
N HIS A 192 9.52 -0.31 27.25
CA HIS A 192 8.67 0.12 28.37
C HIS A 192 9.02 1.54 28.82
N TRP A 193 10.30 1.95 28.78
CA TRP A 193 10.69 3.33 29.10
C TRP A 193 10.10 4.34 28.12
N HIS A 194 9.96 3.99 26.85
CA HIS A 194 9.29 4.82 25.84
C HIS A 194 7.81 5.10 26.19
N HIS A 195 7.12 4.11 26.76
CA HIS A 195 5.73 4.21 27.22
C HIS A 195 5.57 4.81 28.62
N SER A 196 6.67 5.17 29.28
CA SER A 196 6.69 5.64 30.65
C SER A 196 6.10 7.04 30.80
N THR A 197 5.39 7.26 31.90
CA THR A 197 4.96 8.61 32.33
C THR A 197 6.08 9.36 33.06
N ASN A 198 7.27 8.77 33.24
CA ASN A 198 8.39 9.44 33.88
C ASN A 198 8.96 10.53 32.95
N PRO A 199 9.01 11.80 33.38
CA PRO A 199 9.54 12.89 32.56
C PRO A 199 10.98 12.69 32.07
N GLN A 200 11.80 11.93 32.79
CA GLN A 200 13.17 11.63 32.38
C GLN A 200 13.26 10.75 31.13
N ALA A 201 12.18 10.01 30.81
CA ALA A 201 12.11 9.13 29.65
C ALA A 201 11.37 9.77 28.46
N TYR A 202 10.86 11.00 28.61
CA TYR A 202 10.17 11.68 27.52
C TYR A 202 11.13 11.94 26.35
N HIS A 203 10.61 11.78 25.14
CA HIS A 203 11.36 11.99 23.89
C HIS A 203 12.58 11.06 23.72
N THR A 204 12.46 9.82 24.21
CA THR A 204 13.51 8.80 24.10
C THR A 204 12.96 7.51 23.47
N ASN A 205 13.86 6.65 22.99
CA ASN A 205 13.60 5.27 22.56
C ASN A 205 12.55 5.16 21.44
N TYR A 206 12.80 5.80 20.30
CA TYR A 206 11.89 5.76 19.14
C TYR A 206 12.00 4.51 18.27
N THR A 207 13.03 3.69 18.48
CA THR A 207 13.25 2.47 17.71
C THR A 207 12.31 1.36 18.11
N ALA A 208 11.89 0.55 17.14
CA ALA A 208 11.10 -0.66 17.36
C ALA A 208 11.95 -1.93 17.25
N GLN A 209 13.04 -1.92 16.48
CA GLN A 209 13.84 -3.12 16.22
C GLN A 209 15.29 -2.98 16.66
N LEU A 210 15.97 -1.87 16.35
CA LEU A 210 17.40 -1.71 16.61
C LEU A 210 17.69 -0.51 17.54
N PRO A 211 17.99 -0.73 18.83
CA PRO A 211 18.34 0.34 19.78
C PRO A 211 19.54 1.19 19.34
N LEU A 212 20.40 0.61 18.49
CA LEU A 212 21.54 1.30 17.89
C LEU A 212 21.15 2.62 17.20
N VAL A 213 19.98 2.70 16.57
CA VAL A 213 19.55 3.93 15.88
C VAL A 213 19.25 5.04 16.91
N ASP A 214 18.58 4.72 18.01
CA ASP A 214 18.41 5.68 19.12
C ASP A 214 19.75 6.11 19.73
N PHE A 215 20.72 5.18 19.82
CA PHE A 215 22.06 5.49 20.33
C PHE A 215 22.78 6.48 19.39
N ILE A 216 22.75 6.24 18.08
CA ILE A 216 23.36 7.11 17.06
C ILE A 216 22.74 8.51 17.08
N PHE A 217 21.41 8.61 17.21
CA PHE A 217 20.71 9.90 17.18
C PHE A 217 20.52 10.55 18.56
N GLY A 218 21.14 10.00 19.61
CA GLY A 218 21.16 10.59 20.95
C GLY A 218 19.82 10.55 21.68
N THR A 219 18.95 9.59 21.35
CA THR A 219 17.62 9.41 21.97
C THR A 219 17.53 8.10 22.77
N PHE A 220 18.64 7.39 22.98
CA PHE A 220 18.71 6.18 23.79
C PHE A 220 18.61 6.48 25.30
N TYR A 221 17.67 5.83 25.99
CA TYR A 221 17.49 5.93 27.42
C TYR A 221 17.19 4.56 28.05
N LEU A 222 18.12 4.05 28.85
CA LEU A 222 17.98 2.75 29.51
C LEU A 222 18.66 2.76 30.89
N PRO A 223 18.01 3.27 31.94
CA PRO A 223 18.57 3.23 33.28
C PRO A 223 18.73 1.79 33.76
N LEU A 224 19.98 1.40 34.02
CA LEU A 224 20.33 0.01 34.35
C LEU A 224 19.62 -0.46 35.63
N GLY A 225 19.08 -1.68 35.56
CA GLY A 225 18.46 -2.30 36.72
C GLY A 225 17.07 -1.76 37.07
N LYS A 226 16.49 -0.89 36.24
CA LYS A 226 15.19 -0.26 36.50
C LYS A 226 14.22 -0.48 35.34
N PHE A 227 12.99 -0.80 35.71
CA PHE A 227 11.83 -0.68 34.83
C PHE A 227 11.00 0.55 35.23
N PRO A 228 10.25 1.14 34.29
CA PRO A 228 9.30 2.20 34.63
C PRO A 228 8.18 1.69 35.53
N GLN A 229 7.70 2.55 36.43
CA GLN A 229 6.67 2.22 37.42
C GLN A 229 5.25 2.41 36.90
N SER A 230 5.07 3.23 35.86
CA SER A 230 3.75 3.56 35.31
C SER A 230 3.84 3.94 33.85
N TYR A 231 2.75 3.64 33.13
CA TYR A 231 2.61 3.83 31.69
C TYR A 231 1.43 4.73 31.36
N GLY A 232 1.45 5.26 30.15
CA GLY A 232 0.33 6.00 29.59
C GLY A 232 0.70 7.46 29.31
N ILE A 233 -0.32 8.29 29.14
CA ILE A 233 -0.18 9.74 28.97
C ILE A 233 -1.09 10.50 29.93
N THR A 234 -0.74 11.77 30.17
CA THR A 234 -1.51 12.68 31.02
C THR A 234 -2.84 13.09 30.39
N ALA A 235 -2.88 13.24 29.07
CA ALA A 235 -4.11 13.59 28.35
C ALA A 235 -5.12 12.42 28.39
N PRO A 236 -6.39 12.67 28.74
CA PRO A 236 -7.39 11.61 28.78
C PRO A 236 -7.70 11.13 27.35
N VAL A 237 -7.40 9.87 27.07
CA VAL A 237 -7.83 9.14 25.88
C VAL A 237 -9.00 8.23 26.26
N PRO A 238 -10.09 8.20 25.48
CA PRO A 238 -11.23 7.32 25.72
C PRO A 238 -10.83 5.84 25.75
N ARG A 239 -11.65 5.00 26.39
CA ARG A 239 -11.35 3.55 26.52
C ARG A 239 -11.95 2.71 25.39
N ASN A 240 -13.06 3.16 24.82
CA ASN A 240 -13.76 2.42 23.78
C ASN A 240 -13.04 2.56 22.43
N TYR A 241 -13.03 1.48 21.64
CA TYR A 241 -12.44 1.45 20.31
C TYR A 241 -12.93 2.59 19.41
N TRP A 242 -14.25 2.78 19.28
CA TRP A 242 -14.82 3.78 18.37
C TRP A 242 -14.48 5.21 18.80
N GLU A 243 -14.49 5.46 20.11
CA GLU A 243 -14.08 6.75 20.66
C GLU A 243 -12.59 7.01 20.42
N GLN A 244 -11.73 5.99 20.47
CA GLN A 244 -10.31 6.10 20.14
C GLN A 244 -10.07 6.32 18.64
N ILE A 245 -10.87 5.73 17.76
CA ILE A 245 -10.85 6.04 16.31
C ILE A 245 -11.23 7.50 16.08
N LEU A 246 -12.25 8.02 16.75
CA LEU A 246 -12.68 9.40 16.56
C LEU A 246 -11.82 10.43 17.33
N TYR A 247 -11.05 9.99 18.31
CA TYR A 247 -10.26 10.82 19.23
C TYR A 247 -9.41 11.92 18.56
N PRO A 248 -8.66 11.63 17.47
CA PRO A 248 -7.73 12.59 16.91
C PRO A 248 -8.44 13.74 16.17
N PHE A 249 -9.55 13.46 15.48
CA PHE A 249 -10.11 14.39 14.50
C PHE A 249 -10.61 15.71 15.10
N PRO A 250 -11.43 15.74 16.17
CA PRO A 250 -11.87 17.01 16.77
C PRO A 250 -10.69 17.84 17.28
N ARG A 251 -9.64 17.18 17.78
CA ARG A 251 -8.42 17.85 18.29
C ARG A 251 -7.62 18.48 17.17
N VAL A 252 -7.38 17.73 16.08
CA VAL A 252 -6.72 18.25 14.88
C VAL A 252 -7.51 19.42 14.28
N ILE A 253 -8.84 19.31 14.17
CA ILE A 253 -9.70 20.41 13.69
C ILE A 253 -9.54 21.64 14.58
N LYS A 254 -9.57 21.48 15.91
CA LYS A 254 -9.37 22.59 16.86
C LYS A 254 -8.02 23.27 16.64
N MET A 255 -6.95 22.51 16.48
CA MET A 255 -5.60 23.02 16.25
C MET A 255 -5.49 23.78 14.92
N ILE A 256 -6.10 23.27 13.85
CA ILE A 256 -6.14 23.95 12.55
C ILE A 256 -6.92 25.27 12.67
N LYS A 257 -8.09 25.26 13.32
CA LYS A 257 -8.88 26.49 13.54
C LYS A 257 -8.12 27.56 14.29
N GLN A 258 -7.36 27.19 15.32
CA GLN A 258 -6.58 28.14 16.10
C GLN A 258 -5.49 28.84 15.29
N LYS A 259 -5.03 28.25 14.19
CA LYS A 259 -4.06 28.87 13.27
C LYS A 259 -4.71 29.69 12.15
N LEU A 260 -6.03 29.61 11.96
CA LEU A 260 -6.75 30.35 10.91
C LEU A 260 -7.08 31.78 11.35
N PRO A 261 -7.10 32.76 10.42
CA PRO A 261 -7.60 34.12 10.69
C PRO A 261 -9.03 34.12 11.25
N ASN A 262 -9.37 35.09 12.12
CA ASN A 262 -10.66 35.18 12.84
C ASN A 262 -11.89 35.01 11.93
N LYS A 263 -11.85 35.53 10.70
CA LYS A 263 -12.95 35.41 9.72
C LYS A 263 -13.29 33.96 9.35
N TYR A 264 -12.32 33.04 9.43
CA TYR A 264 -12.50 31.63 9.09
C TYR A 264 -12.75 30.73 10.31
N GLN A 265 -12.51 31.22 11.55
CA GLN A 265 -12.70 30.43 12.77
C GLN A 265 -14.17 30.08 13.06
N LYS A 266 -15.10 30.98 12.66
CA LYS A 266 -16.55 30.77 12.81
C LYS A 266 -17.13 29.72 11.86
N ILE A 267 -16.37 29.28 10.84
CA ILE A 267 -16.82 28.25 9.91
C ILE A 267 -16.84 26.89 10.62
N SER A 268 -17.99 26.21 10.59
CA SER A 268 -18.11 24.85 11.13
C SER A 268 -17.40 23.86 10.21
N LEU A 269 -16.11 23.63 10.43
CA LEU A 269 -15.33 22.61 9.71
C LEU A 269 -15.90 21.20 9.85
N LEU A 270 -16.70 20.91 10.89
CA LEU A 270 -17.31 19.59 11.09
C LEU A 270 -18.51 19.32 10.16
N ARG A 271 -19.18 20.35 9.61
CA ARG A 271 -20.34 20.17 8.71
C ARG A 271 -19.97 19.68 7.30
N PRO A 272 -18.89 20.16 6.64
CA PRO A 272 -18.49 19.66 5.33
C PRO A 272 -17.62 18.39 5.39
N ILE A 273 -17.06 18.00 6.55
CA ILE A 273 -16.16 16.84 6.63
C ILE A 273 -16.84 15.50 6.30
N PRO A 274 -18.04 15.17 6.81
CA PRO A 274 -18.73 13.93 6.43
C PRO A 274 -19.04 13.90 4.94
N ILE A 275 -19.44 15.05 4.37
CA ILE A 275 -19.69 15.19 2.94
C ILE A 275 -18.38 15.03 2.17
N ALA A 276 -17.32 15.73 2.53
CA ALA A 276 -16.01 15.64 1.86
C ALA A 276 -15.38 14.24 2.00
N LEU A 277 -15.53 13.56 3.14
CA LEU A 277 -15.10 12.17 3.33
C LEU A 277 -15.93 11.21 2.50
N LEU A 278 -17.26 11.37 2.50
CA LEU A 278 -18.13 10.56 1.64
C LEU A 278 -17.81 10.80 0.17
N THR A 279 -17.58 12.05 -0.23
CA THR A 279 -17.20 12.41 -1.60
C THR A 279 -15.84 11.79 -1.92
N ALA A 280 -14.84 11.94 -1.05
CA ALA A 280 -13.51 11.35 -1.23
C ALA A 280 -13.53 9.82 -1.27
N ILE A 281 -14.38 9.16 -0.47
CA ILE A 281 -14.58 7.71 -0.49
C ILE A 281 -15.26 7.31 -1.79
N LEU A 282 -16.32 7.99 -2.21
CA LEU A 282 -17.02 7.72 -3.47
C LEU A 282 -16.11 7.97 -4.67
N THR A 283 -15.30 9.02 -4.65
CA THR A 283 -14.28 9.31 -5.66
C THR A 283 -13.20 8.22 -5.64
N ALA A 284 -12.67 7.84 -4.48
CA ALA A 284 -11.68 6.77 -4.38
C ALA A 284 -12.24 5.43 -4.88
N ILE A 285 -13.49 5.09 -4.53
CA ILE A 285 -14.17 3.90 -5.05
C ILE A 285 -14.34 4.01 -6.57
N ALA A 286 -14.79 5.16 -7.09
CA ALA A 286 -14.96 5.36 -8.53
C ALA A 286 -13.66 5.26 -9.32
N PHE A 287 -12.51 5.64 -8.72
CA PHE A 287 -11.20 5.55 -9.37
C PHE A 287 -10.49 4.20 -9.16
N LEU A 288 -10.71 3.52 -8.03
CA LEU A 288 -10.00 2.29 -7.68
C LEU A 288 -10.78 1.01 -8.04
N LEU A 289 -12.11 1.05 -7.99
CA LEU A 289 -12.95 -0.12 -8.26
C LEU A 289 -12.89 -0.56 -9.73
N PRO A 290 -12.94 0.34 -10.74
CA PRO A 290 -12.92 -0.08 -12.13
C PRO A 290 -11.60 -0.73 -12.58
N PRO A 291 -10.39 -0.22 -12.20
CA PRO A 291 -9.13 -0.93 -12.45
C PRO A 291 -9.12 -2.35 -11.87
N ILE A 292 -9.67 -2.53 -10.66
CA ILE A 292 -9.77 -3.85 -9.99
C ILE A 292 -10.72 -4.79 -10.76
N LEU A 293 -11.91 -4.31 -11.12
CA LEU A 293 -12.91 -5.11 -11.85
C LEU A 293 -12.45 -5.47 -13.26
N THR A 294 -11.69 -4.58 -13.91
CA THR A 294 -11.18 -4.77 -15.27
C THR A 294 -9.81 -5.45 -15.31
N GLN A 295 -9.18 -5.70 -14.16
CA GLN A 295 -7.79 -6.18 -14.03
C GLN A 295 -6.78 -5.30 -14.79
N MET A 296 -7.05 -4.00 -14.87
CA MET A 296 -6.19 -3.02 -15.54
C MET A 296 -5.39 -2.22 -14.50
N SER A 297 -4.20 -1.75 -14.88
CA SER A 297 -3.51 -0.72 -14.09
C SER A 297 -4.32 0.58 -14.09
N LEU A 298 -4.22 1.40 -13.04
CA LEU A 298 -4.91 2.70 -12.96
C LEU A 298 -4.60 3.57 -14.19
N LYS A 299 -3.33 3.64 -14.59
CA LYS A 299 -2.88 4.36 -15.79
C LYS A 299 -3.58 3.88 -17.06
N THR A 300 -3.71 2.56 -17.25
CA THR A 300 -4.38 2.01 -18.44
C THR A 300 -5.90 2.23 -18.40
N TRP A 301 -6.50 2.14 -17.22
CA TRP A 301 -7.93 2.41 -17.07
C TRP A 301 -8.26 3.88 -17.37
N ILE A 302 -7.49 4.83 -16.84
CA ILE A 302 -7.64 6.25 -17.17
C ILE A 302 -7.51 6.47 -18.68
N MET A 303 -6.52 5.82 -19.31
CA MET A 303 -6.33 5.88 -20.76
C MET A 303 -7.55 5.37 -21.54
N SER A 304 -8.22 4.34 -21.04
CA SER A 304 -9.45 3.82 -21.68
C SER A 304 -10.60 4.81 -21.69
N LEU A 305 -10.66 5.77 -20.75
CA LEU A 305 -11.75 6.75 -20.67
C LEU A 305 -11.75 7.73 -21.85
N SER A 306 -10.58 7.98 -22.45
CA SER A 306 -10.42 8.86 -23.61
C SER A 306 -10.13 8.10 -24.91
N THR A 307 -10.10 6.77 -24.88
CA THR A 307 -9.81 5.95 -26.05
C THR A 307 -11.07 5.73 -26.86
N GLN A 308 -11.03 5.97 -28.17
CA GLN A 308 -12.11 5.58 -29.05
C GLN A 308 -12.21 4.06 -29.15
N THR A 309 -13.36 3.50 -28.77
CA THR A 309 -13.62 2.06 -28.82
C THR A 309 -14.80 1.74 -29.74
N VAL A 310 -14.73 0.59 -30.38
CA VAL A 310 -15.82 0.03 -31.18
C VAL A 310 -16.20 -1.35 -30.64
N THR A 311 -17.50 -1.67 -30.63
CA THR A 311 -18.01 -2.99 -30.23
C THR A 311 -18.20 -3.89 -31.45
N VAL A 312 -18.20 -5.21 -31.23
CA VAL A 312 -18.48 -6.21 -32.28
C VAL A 312 -19.84 -5.98 -32.95
N ASN A 313 -20.86 -5.59 -32.17
CA ASN A 313 -22.19 -5.26 -32.71
C ASN A 313 -22.17 -4.03 -33.64
N GLN A 314 -21.41 -2.99 -33.28
CA GLN A 314 -21.25 -1.81 -34.14
C GLN A 314 -20.51 -2.14 -35.44
N LEU A 315 -19.52 -3.04 -35.39
CA LEU A 315 -18.83 -3.54 -36.58
C LEU A 315 -19.77 -4.37 -37.47
N LYS A 316 -20.61 -5.23 -36.89
CA LYS A 316 -21.62 -6.02 -37.63
C LYS A 316 -22.69 -5.16 -38.31
N GLN A 317 -23.05 -4.03 -37.73
CA GLN A 317 -24.08 -3.13 -38.27
C GLN A 317 -23.59 -2.26 -39.45
N GLN A 318 -22.40 -2.52 -40.00
CA GLN A 318 -21.83 -1.87 -41.19
C GLN A 318 -21.79 -0.32 -41.12
N LYS A 319 -21.56 0.26 -39.93
CA LYS A 319 -21.38 1.72 -39.77
C LYS A 319 -19.94 2.21 -39.98
N LEU A 320 -19.02 1.32 -40.32
CA LEU A 320 -17.63 1.66 -40.62
C LEU A 320 -17.29 1.08 -41.98
N GLU A 321 -17.07 1.96 -42.96
CA GLU A 321 -16.51 1.57 -44.25
C GLU A 321 -15.01 1.33 -44.07
N ARG A 322 -14.52 0.22 -44.65
CA ARG A 322 -13.08 -0.04 -44.87
C ARG A 322 -12.28 -0.12 -43.57
N ILE A 323 -12.37 -1.30 -42.93
CA ILE A 323 -11.73 -1.62 -41.67
C ILE A 323 -10.49 -2.47 -41.90
N ILE A 324 -9.41 -2.16 -41.18
CA ILE A 324 -8.26 -3.06 -41.06
C ILE A 324 -8.17 -3.51 -39.61
N PHE A 325 -8.20 -4.82 -39.40
CA PHE A 325 -7.92 -5.37 -38.08
C PHE A 325 -6.41 -5.52 -37.89
N ILE A 326 -5.87 -4.91 -36.83
CA ILE A 326 -4.49 -5.10 -36.41
C ILE A 326 -4.49 -5.85 -35.08
N ASP A 327 -3.89 -7.03 -35.09
CA ASP A 327 -3.67 -7.81 -33.88
C ASP A 327 -2.35 -7.41 -33.22
N VAL A 328 -2.42 -6.97 -31.97
CA VAL A 328 -1.25 -6.54 -31.19
C VAL A 328 -0.77 -7.59 -30.18
N ARG A 329 -1.24 -8.83 -30.31
CA ARG A 329 -0.80 -9.99 -29.51
C ARG A 329 0.57 -10.50 -29.96
N THR A 330 1.03 -11.56 -29.30
CA THR A 330 2.23 -12.30 -29.67
C THR A 330 1.98 -13.16 -30.91
N PRO A 331 3.03 -13.52 -31.68
CA PRO A 331 2.91 -14.44 -32.80
C PRO A 331 2.30 -15.79 -32.44
N GLU A 332 2.60 -16.30 -31.24
CA GLU A 332 2.08 -17.57 -30.74
C GLU A 332 0.55 -17.49 -30.54
N GLU A 333 0.07 -16.45 -29.87
CA GLU A 333 -1.38 -16.24 -29.67
C GLU A 333 -2.14 -16.00 -30.98
N TYR A 334 -1.50 -15.39 -31.98
CA TYR A 334 -2.09 -15.15 -33.29
C TYR A 334 -2.21 -16.44 -34.10
N ALA A 335 -1.20 -17.32 -34.01
CA ALA A 335 -1.22 -18.64 -34.65
C ALA A 335 -2.29 -19.56 -34.05
N GLU A 336 -2.59 -19.43 -32.76
CA GLU A 336 -3.66 -20.21 -32.09
C GLU A 336 -5.07 -19.80 -32.55
N ASP A 337 -5.35 -18.50 -32.60
CA ASP A 337 -6.65 -17.95 -33.03
C ASP A 337 -6.47 -16.48 -33.41
N HIS A 338 -7.04 -16.03 -34.53
CA HIS A 338 -7.05 -14.62 -34.95
C HIS A 338 -8.34 -14.27 -35.70
N ILE A 339 -8.72 -12.99 -35.68
CA ILE A 339 -9.82 -12.51 -36.52
C ILE A 339 -9.40 -12.64 -37.98
N ASP A 340 -10.28 -13.19 -38.83
CA ASP A 340 -10.00 -13.40 -40.24
C ASP A 340 -9.58 -12.08 -40.92
N ASP A 341 -8.62 -12.16 -41.84
CA ASP A 341 -8.01 -11.04 -42.56
C ASP A 341 -7.31 -9.98 -41.67
N SER A 342 -7.12 -10.25 -40.38
CA SER A 342 -6.34 -9.36 -39.51
C SER A 342 -4.84 -9.46 -39.74
N ILE A 343 -4.12 -8.38 -39.51
CA ILE A 343 -2.66 -8.32 -39.68
C ILE A 343 -2.00 -8.31 -38.31
N LEU A 344 -1.04 -9.22 -38.11
CA LEU A 344 -0.23 -9.27 -36.89
C LEU A 344 0.83 -8.15 -36.87
N ILE A 345 0.73 -7.27 -35.87
CA ILE A 345 1.75 -6.26 -35.53
C ILE A 345 1.84 -6.20 -34.00
N PRO A 346 2.73 -6.97 -33.37
CA PRO A 346 2.85 -7.09 -31.93
C PRO A 346 3.00 -5.73 -31.23
N LEU A 347 2.46 -5.61 -30.01
CA LEU A 347 2.58 -4.36 -29.24
C LEU A 347 4.03 -3.89 -29.07
N ILE A 348 4.98 -4.82 -28.87
CA ILE A 348 6.40 -4.48 -28.69
C ILE A 348 6.97 -3.77 -29.93
N ASP A 349 6.48 -4.13 -31.11
CA ASP A 349 6.88 -3.55 -32.38
C ASP A 349 6.34 -2.12 -32.54
N ILE A 350 5.10 -1.91 -32.11
CA ILE A 350 4.45 -0.60 -32.10
C ILE A 350 5.14 0.33 -31.10
N GLU A 351 5.43 -0.15 -29.89
CA GLU A 351 6.14 0.62 -28.85
C GLU A 351 7.58 0.96 -29.28
N ALA A 352 8.22 0.10 -30.08
CA ALA A 352 9.54 0.37 -30.67
C ALA A 352 9.49 1.26 -31.93
N GLY A 353 8.30 1.69 -32.37
CA GLY A 353 8.09 2.63 -33.48
C GLY A 353 8.11 2.02 -34.89
N PHE A 354 8.77 0.88 -35.10
CA PHE A 354 8.77 0.23 -36.42
C PHE A 354 7.39 -0.34 -36.80
N GLY A 355 6.62 -0.81 -35.81
CA GLY A 355 5.23 -1.22 -36.00
C GLY A 355 4.34 -0.07 -36.44
N ILE A 356 4.57 1.16 -35.95
CA ILE A 356 3.84 2.35 -36.40
C ILE A 356 4.09 2.60 -37.89
N ASN A 357 5.35 2.51 -38.34
CA ASN A 357 5.70 2.68 -39.75
C ASN A 357 5.05 1.60 -40.63
N LYS A 358 5.01 0.35 -40.16
CA LYS A 358 4.34 -0.75 -40.86
C LYS A 358 2.84 -0.46 -41.03
N ILE A 359 2.16 -0.01 -39.97
CA ILE A 359 0.74 0.37 -40.02
C ILE A 359 0.51 1.53 -40.98
N LYS A 360 1.36 2.58 -40.94
CA LYS A 360 1.27 3.71 -41.87
C LYS A 360 1.40 3.27 -43.32
N ASN A 361 2.37 2.41 -43.63
CA ASN A 361 2.57 1.93 -45.00
C ASN A 361 1.36 1.14 -45.52
N ILE A 362 0.77 0.28 -44.68
CA ILE A 362 -0.46 -0.46 -45.02
C ILE A 362 -1.62 0.51 -45.27
N ALA A 363 -1.83 1.48 -44.36
CA ALA A 363 -2.89 2.47 -44.48
C ALA A 363 -2.73 3.33 -45.74
N ASN A 364 -1.50 3.74 -46.06
CA ASN A 364 -1.19 4.52 -47.25
C ASN A 364 -1.41 3.74 -48.55
N HIS A 365 -1.06 2.45 -48.59
CA HIS A 365 -1.33 1.61 -49.75
C HIS A 365 -2.82 1.48 -50.04
N ILE A 366 -3.63 1.28 -49.01
CA ILE A 366 -5.08 1.18 -49.13
C ILE A 366 -5.69 2.54 -49.50
N GLN A 367 -5.14 3.63 -48.95
CA GLN A 367 -5.55 4.98 -49.33
C GLN A 367 -5.28 5.27 -50.82
N GLN A 368 -4.13 4.84 -51.35
CA GLN A 368 -3.77 5.05 -52.76
C GLN A 368 -4.70 4.28 -53.71
N SER A 369 -5.11 3.08 -53.34
CA SER A 369 -6.04 2.28 -54.15
C SER A 369 -7.49 2.77 -54.08
N GLU A 370 -7.91 3.35 -52.94
CA GLU A 370 -9.34 3.58 -52.65
C GLU A 370 -9.73 5.02 -52.30
N GLN A 371 -8.79 5.97 -52.43
CA GLN A 371 -8.92 7.42 -52.22
C GLN A 371 -9.32 7.89 -50.80
N ASN A 372 -9.50 6.99 -49.82
CA ASN A 372 -9.80 7.31 -48.41
C ASN A 372 -8.94 6.50 -47.43
N TYR A 373 -8.64 7.08 -46.26
CA TYR A 373 -7.93 6.36 -45.20
C TYR A 373 -8.84 5.31 -44.52
N PRO A 374 -8.35 4.08 -44.30
CA PRO A 374 -9.10 3.04 -43.60
C PRO A 374 -9.17 3.31 -42.09
N THR A 375 -10.20 2.75 -41.44
CA THR A 375 -10.29 2.74 -39.97
C THR A 375 -9.49 1.54 -39.43
N ILE A 376 -8.48 1.82 -38.60
CA ILE A 376 -7.63 0.80 -38.00
C ILE A 376 -8.25 0.32 -36.69
N VAL A 377 -8.73 -0.92 -36.66
CA VAL A 377 -9.29 -1.54 -35.46
C VAL A 377 -8.21 -2.37 -34.77
N LEU A 378 -7.69 -1.87 -33.66
CA LEU A 378 -6.69 -2.53 -32.83
C LEU A 378 -7.38 -3.53 -31.91
N TYR A 379 -6.91 -4.77 -31.87
CA TYR A 379 -7.42 -5.77 -30.93
C TYR A 379 -6.30 -6.64 -30.35
N CYS A 380 -6.62 -7.25 -29.21
CA CYS A 380 -5.79 -8.26 -28.56
C CYS A 380 -6.73 -9.24 -27.84
N THR A 381 -6.27 -9.96 -26.82
CA THR A 381 -7.10 -10.94 -26.11
C THR A 381 -8.33 -10.33 -25.45
N SER A 382 -8.15 -9.23 -24.72
CA SER A 382 -9.18 -8.60 -23.88
C SER A 382 -9.27 -7.07 -24.02
N GLY A 383 -8.40 -6.45 -24.82
CA GLY A 383 -8.35 -4.99 -25.05
C GLY A 383 -7.20 -4.26 -24.37
N TYR A 384 -6.56 -4.83 -23.35
CA TYR A 384 -5.50 -4.15 -22.56
C TYR A 384 -4.30 -3.70 -23.40
N ARG A 385 -3.73 -4.59 -24.22
CA ARG A 385 -2.59 -4.27 -25.10
C ARG A 385 -2.99 -3.31 -26.22
N SER A 386 -4.22 -3.44 -26.71
CA SER A 386 -4.77 -2.57 -27.74
C SER A 386 -4.88 -1.12 -27.29
N LEU A 387 -5.20 -0.87 -26.01
CA LEU A 387 -5.18 0.49 -25.45
C LEU A 387 -3.78 1.10 -25.46
N LYS A 388 -2.74 0.32 -25.13
CA LYS A 388 -1.35 0.80 -25.21
C LYS A 388 -0.94 1.09 -26.65
N ALA A 389 -1.26 0.20 -27.58
CA ALA A 389 -1.02 0.40 -29.00
C ALA A 389 -1.74 1.64 -29.54
N TYR A 390 -3.00 1.87 -29.14
CA TYR A 390 -3.78 3.06 -29.50
C TYR A 390 -3.05 4.34 -29.12
N LYS A 391 -2.57 4.44 -27.87
CA LYS A 391 -1.85 5.63 -27.42
C LYS A 391 -0.53 5.84 -28.16
N ALA A 392 0.19 4.76 -28.49
CA ALA A 392 1.39 4.85 -29.31
C ALA A 392 1.09 5.35 -30.74
N LEU A 393 -0.10 5.03 -31.26
CA LEU A 393 -0.58 5.46 -32.58
C LEU A 393 -1.26 6.83 -32.59
N GLU A 394 -1.68 7.37 -31.44
CA GLU A 394 -2.40 8.65 -31.35
C GLU A 394 -1.61 9.81 -32.00
N ALA A 395 -0.31 9.89 -31.74
CA ALA A 395 0.57 10.91 -32.34
C ALA A 395 0.85 10.69 -33.84
N SER A 396 0.44 9.55 -34.40
CA SER A 396 0.71 9.19 -35.80
C SER A 396 -0.27 9.81 -36.79
N GLY A 397 -1.39 10.36 -36.30
CA GLY A 397 -2.48 10.93 -37.12
C GLY A 397 -3.38 9.89 -37.79
N LEU A 398 -3.16 8.60 -37.55
CA LEU A 398 -3.96 7.52 -38.10
C LEU A 398 -5.33 7.42 -37.40
N ASN A 399 -6.39 7.23 -38.18
CA ASN A 399 -7.72 6.93 -37.66
C ASN A 399 -7.76 5.51 -37.09
N SER A 400 -7.54 5.39 -35.78
CA SER A 400 -7.55 4.11 -35.08
C SER A 400 -8.63 4.07 -34.01
N VAL A 401 -9.14 2.88 -33.72
CA VAL A 401 -10.08 2.58 -32.64
C VAL A 401 -9.72 1.24 -32.01
N VAL A 402 -10.15 1.00 -30.77
CA VAL A 402 -9.91 -0.26 -30.06
C VAL A 402 -11.15 -1.15 -30.09
N LEU A 403 -10.99 -2.43 -30.44
CA LEU A 403 -12.06 -3.42 -30.31
C LEU A 403 -12.34 -3.71 -28.82
N ALA A 404 -13.50 -3.28 -28.35
CA ALA A 404 -13.92 -3.46 -26.96
C ALA A 404 -14.02 -4.95 -26.62
N GLY A 405 -13.28 -5.38 -25.59
CA GLY A 405 -13.22 -6.77 -25.14
C GLY A 405 -12.36 -7.71 -26.00
N GLY A 406 -11.71 -7.20 -27.05
CA GLY A 406 -10.77 -7.95 -27.88
C GLY A 406 -11.39 -9.16 -28.61
N ILE A 407 -10.54 -10.12 -28.97
CA ILE A 407 -10.96 -11.35 -29.68
C ILE A 407 -11.89 -12.21 -28.82
N LYS A 408 -11.81 -12.14 -27.48
CA LYS A 408 -12.77 -12.83 -26.60
C LYS A 408 -14.20 -12.33 -26.80
N ALA A 409 -14.39 -11.02 -26.98
CA ALA A 409 -15.71 -10.47 -27.29
C ALA A 409 -16.14 -10.83 -28.72
N TRP A 410 -15.20 -10.82 -29.67
CA TRP A 410 -15.44 -11.25 -31.04
C TRP A 410 -15.97 -12.68 -31.11
N ARG A 411 -15.27 -13.64 -30.49
CA ARG A 411 -15.62 -15.06 -30.50
C ARG A 411 -16.92 -15.39 -29.78
N LYS A 412 -17.31 -14.61 -28.78
CA LYS A 412 -18.64 -14.73 -28.16
C LYS A 412 -19.79 -14.44 -29.13
N MET A 413 -19.57 -13.61 -30.15
CA MET A 413 -20.59 -13.19 -31.10
C MET A 413 -20.40 -13.78 -32.50
N ILE A 414 -19.19 -14.21 -32.84
CA ILE A 414 -18.79 -14.83 -34.11
C ILE A 414 -17.90 -16.04 -33.75
N PRO A 415 -18.51 -17.18 -33.39
CA PRO A 415 -17.78 -18.41 -33.14
C PRO A 415 -16.98 -18.82 -34.38
N THR A 416 -15.83 -19.45 -34.19
CA THR A 416 -15.10 -20.09 -35.28
C THR A 416 -15.96 -21.20 -35.87
N THR A 417 -16.12 -21.23 -37.19
CA THR A 417 -16.60 -22.41 -37.90
C THR A 417 -15.45 -23.42 -37.89
N HIS A 418 -15.41 -24.28 -36.87
CA HIS A 418 -14.60 -25.49 -36.96
C HIS A 418 -15.29 -26.43 -37.95
N ASN A 419 -14.74 -26.52 -39.17
CA ASN A 419 -14.90 -27.70 -40.02
C ASN A 419 -13.82 -28.71 -39.66
#